data_AF-A0A098B2L7-F1
#
_entry.id   AF-A0A098B2L7-F1
#
_cell.length_a   1.000
_cell.length_b   1.000
_cell.length_c   1.000
_cell.angle_alpha   90.00
_cell.angle_beta   90.00
_cell.angle_gamma   90.00
#
_symmetry.space_group_name_H-M   'P 1'
#
loop_
_entity.id
_entity.type
_entity.pdbx_description
1 polymer ?
#
loop_
_entity_poly.entity_id
_entity_poly.type
_entity_poly.pdbx_seq_one_letter_code
_entity_poly.pdbx_strand_id
1 'polypeptide(L)'
;MRILNTAATGVRAQQTALDILGNNMSNVNTPGYKAQRVNFAEALAAELRPAEREFNEQPVGERIDVGAGVIYPTIDTDYRQGIIRDTENPFDLAIDGEGFFPVRTANGEGRYTRVGNFQLDSQGKLVNSDGYILEVKIPTDAMDLYVDETGNITGFIGEEERVLGRVVVNDPEGEGYPVGPIDMDEFGRPLDWNGDILPTAFAVPEGAEDVQISTEGVLSATIDGSRQTLGQINIVTFANPEGLVRDGDNLYFAPDAAGVTGDELVGTPGSQVEERTLGKLRTQSLEGSNVNLASAMTEMIQVQRAYQLNARMITNGDQMWSMANSLRR
;
A
#
# COMPACT_ATOMS: atom_id res chain seq x y z
N MET A 1 -6.34 -35.68 -21.76
CA MET A 1 -6.06 -35.10 -20.43
C MET A 1 -5.59 -33.64 -20.48
N ARG A 2 -4.83 -33.18 -21.49
CA ARG A 2 -4.35 -31.78 -21.57
C ARG A 2 -5.46 -30.71 -21.67
N ILE A 3 -6.55 -30.97 -22.41
CA ILE A 3 -7.70 -30.04 -22.53
C ILE A 3 -8.34 -29.75 -21.16
N LEU A 4 -8.49 -30.77 -20.31
CA LEU A 4 -9.03 -30.60 -18.96
C LEU A 4 -8.10 -29.77 -18.07
N ASN A 5 -6.78 -29.93 -18.21
CA ASN A 5 -5.81 -29.14 -17.45
C ASN A 5 -5.82 -27.67 -17.89
N THR A 6 -5.84 -27.39 -19.19
CA THR A 6 -5.92 -26.02 -19.73
C THR A 6 -7.24 -25.34 -19.36
N ALA A 7 -8.36 -26.07 -19.43
CA ALA A 7 -9.64 -25.54 -18.98
C ALA A 7 -9.66 -25.31 -17.46
N ALA A 8 -9.09 -26.22 -16.67
CA ALA A 8 -9.02 -26.08 -15.21
C ALA A 8 -8.13 -24.91 -14.76
N THR A 9 -6.99 -24.66 -15.41
CA THR A 9 -6.16 -23.49 -15.11
C THR A 9 -6.83 -22.19 -15.56
N GLY A 10 -7.51 -22.19 -16.71
CA GLY A 10 -8.33 -21.06 -17.16
C GLY A 10 -9.47 -20.71 -16.20
N VAL A 11 -10.20 -21.72 -15.69
CA VAL A 11 -11.26 -21.54 -14.69
C VAL A 11 -10.70 -20.92 -13.41
N ARG A 12 -9.57 -21.42 -12.90
CA ARG A 12 -8.94 -20.88 -11.68
C ARG A 12 -8.50 -19.43 -11.87
N ALA A 13 -7.84 -19.13 -12.98
CA ALA A 13 -7.40 -17.77 -13.29
C ALA A 13 -8.60 -16.80 -13.40
N GLN A 14 -9.72 -17.26 -13.97
CA GLN A 14 -10.95 -16.48 -14.04
C GLN A 14 -11.62 -16.30 -12.66
N GLN A 15 -11.55 -17.28 -11.75
CA GLN A 15 -12.03 -17.10 -10.37
C GLN A 15 -11.27 -15.98 -9.67
N THR A 16 -9.93 -16.01 -9.75
CA THR A 16 -9.10 -14.94 -9.18
C THR A 16 -9.46 -13.56 -9.77
N ALA A 17 -9.69 -13.49 -11.08
CA ALA A 17 -10.13 -12.24 -11.71
C ALA A 17 -11.51 -11.78 -11.21
N LEU A 18 -12.46 -12.69 -11.00
CA LEU A 18 -13.76 -12.35 -10.41
C LEU A 18 -13.63 -11.84 -8.98
N ASP A 19 -12.77 -12.46 -8.17
CA ASP A 19 -12.55 -12.07 -6.78
C ASP A 19 -11.94 -10.66 -6.71
N ILE A 20 -10.93 -10.38 -7.55
CA ILE A 20 -10.30 -9.05 -7.62
C ILE A 20 -11.28 -7.99 -8.11
N LEU A 21 -12.08 -8.27 -9.14
CA LEU A 21 -13.12 -7.34 -9.59
C LEU A 21 -14.19 -7.09 -8.54
N GLY A 22 -14.60 -8.14 -7.81
CA GLY A 22 -15.52 -8.03 -6.67
C GLY A 22 -14.95 -7.15 -5.56
N ASN A 23 -13.68 -7.33 -5.22
CA ASN A 23 -12.97 -6.52 -4.23
C ASN A 23 -12.85 -5.05 -4.67
N ASN A 24 -12.47 -4.81 -5.93
CA ASN A 24 -12.40 -3.46 -6.50
C ASN A 24 -13.77 -2.77 -6.44
N MET A 25 -14.83 -3.44 -6.89
CA MET A 25 -16.19 -2.90 -6.90
C MET A 25 -16.70 -2.59 -5.49
N SER A 26 -16.38 -3.45 -4.52
CA SER A 26 -16.77 -3.24 -3.12
C SER A 26 -16.08 -2.02 -2.51
N ASN A 27 -14.85 -1.75 -2.93
CA ASN A 27 -14.04 -0.62 -2.46
C ASN A 27 -14.11 0.62 -3.36
N VAL A 28 -15.12 0.74 -4.23
CA VAL A 28 -15.29 1.92 -5.11
C VAL A 28 -15.56 3.22 -4.33
N ASN A 29 -16.12 3.11 -3.13
CA ASN A 29 -16.39 4.25 -2.26
C ASN A 29 -15.36 4.40 -1.13
N THR A 30 -14.37 3.51 -1.06
CA THR A 30 -13.33 3.57 -0.04
C THR A 30 -12.32 4.67 -0.42
N PRO A 31 -12.09 5.68 0.44
CA PRO A 31 -11.07 6.69 0.19
C PRO A 31 -9.68 6.07 0.04
N GLY A 32 -8.85 6.60 -0.84
CA GLY A 32 -7.47 6.17 -1.05
C GLY A 32 -7.30 4.78 -1.66
N TYR A 33 -8.37 4.06 -2.00
CA TYR A 33 -8.29 2.71 -2.56
C TYR A 33 -7.67 2.70 -3.96
N LYS A 34 -6.68 1.82 -4.15
CA LYS A 34 -6.04 1.55 -5.44
C LYS A 34 -6.53 0.22 -5.99
N ALA A 35 -7.12 0.27 -7.18
CA ALA A 35 -7.65 -0.88 -7.90
C ALA A 35 -6.55 -1.89 -8.21
N GLN A 36 -6.85 -3.17 -8.04
CA GLN A 36 -5.95 -4.24 -8.46
C GLN A 36 -6.33 -4.73 -9.85
N ARG A 37 -5.35 -5.11 -10.66
CA ARG A 37 -5.55 -5.64 -12.01
C ARG A 37 -4.96 -7.03 -12.11
N VAL A 38 -5.65 -7.89 -12.84
CA VAL A 38 -5.19 -9.25 -13.10
C VAL A 38 -4.54 -9.31 -14.48
N ASN A 39 -3.25 -9.65 -14.51
CA ASN A 39 -2.50 -9.87 -15.73
C ASN A 39 -2.32 -11.37 -15.96
N PHE A 40 -2.73 -11.85 -17.13
CA PHE A 40 -2.63 -13.27 -17.48
C PHE A 40 -1.30 -13.54 -18.19
N ALA A 41 -0.45 -14.36 -17.57
CA ALA A 41 0.77 -14.88 -18.22
C ALA A 41 0.50 -16.26 -18.84
N GLU A 42 0.81 -16.41 -20.13
CA GLU A 42 0.72 -17.70 -20.82
C GLU A 42 1.81 -18.67 -20.34
N ALA A 43 1.44 -19.94 -20.22
CA ALA A 43 2.39 -21.01 -19.97
C ALA A 43 3.21 -21.32 -21.22
N LEU A 44 4.53 -21.21 -21.11
CA LEU A 44 5.46 -21.54 -22.19
C LEU A 44 5.13 -22.92 -22.78
N ALA A 45 4.92 -22.95 -24.09
CA ALA A 45 4.49 -24.14 -24.82
C ALA A 45 5.44 -25.32 -24.57
N ALA A 46 4.88 -26.50 -24.30
CA ALA A 46 5.67 -27.71 -24.22
C ALA A 46 6.01 -28.16 -25.66
N GLU A 47 7.30 -28.13 -26.02
CA GLU A 47 7.80 -28.58 -27.32
C GLU A 47 7.39 -30.05 -27.57
N LEU A 48 6.54 -30.27 -28.56
CA LEU A 48 6.26 -31.60 -29.06
C LEU A 48 7.30 -31.93 -30.13
N ARG A 49 8.43 -32.49 -29.71
CA ARG A 49 9.32 -33.19 -30.65
C ARG A 49 8.60 -34.47 -31.07
N PRO A 50 8.26 -34.67 -32.37
CA PRO A 50 7.78 -35.97 -32.81
C PRO A 50 8.86 -37.01 -32.50
N ALA A 51 8.44 -38.18 -32.03
CA ALA A 51 9.30 -39.27 -31.56
C ALA A 51 10.48 -39.49 -32.52
N GLU A 52 11.69 -39.63 -31.96
CA GLU A 52 12.92 -39.89 -32.69
C GLU A 52 12.71 -40.98 -33.75
N ARG A 53 12.72 -40.56 -35.02
CA ARG A 53 12.82 -41.44 -36.16
C ARG A 53 14.22 -41.33 -36.76
N GLU A 54 14.63 -42.48 -37.28
CA GLU A 54 15.96 -42.84 -37.75
C GLU A 54 16.57 -41.80 -38.71
N PHE A 55 17.89 -41.73 -38.66
CA PHE A 55 18.78 -40.83 -39.38
C PHE A 55 18.48 -40.77 -40.90
N ASN A 56 18.33 -39.54 -41.42
CA ASN A 56 18.37 -39.12 -42.85
C ASN A 56 17.07 -38.80 -43.61
N GLU A 57 16.02 -38.28 -42.95
CA GLU A 57 14.90 -37.60 -43.64
C GLU A 57 14.85 -36.10 -43.28
N GLN A 58 14.88 -35.21 -44.28
CA GLN A 58 14.62 -33.77 -44.08
C GLN A 58 13.21 -33.59 -43.48
N PRO A 59 13.04 -32.77 -42.43
CA PRO A 59 11.75 -32.58 -41.80
C PRO A 59 10.79 -31.86 -42.76
N VAL A 60 9.74 -32.56 -43.20
CA VAL A 60 8.55 -31.94 -43.80
C VAL A 60 7.43 -32.06 -42.78
N GLY A 61 7.37 -31.07 -41.88
CA GLY A 61 6.31 -30.95 -40.89
C GLY A 61 6.38 -29.58 -40.23
N GLU A 62 5.27 -28.85 -40.26
CA GLU A 62 5.13 -27.57 -39.55
C GLU A 62 5.33 -27.77 -38.05
N ARG A 63 5.99 -26.79 -37.42
CA ARG A 63 6.15 -26.72 -35.96
C ARG A 63 4.75 -26.55 -35.34
N ILE A 64 4.32 -27.49 -34.51
CA ILE A 64 3.06 -27.37 -33.78
C ILE A 64 3.38 -26.92 -32.35
N ASP A 65 3.34 -25.60 -32.15
CA ASP A 65 3.36 -24.99 -30.81
C ASP A 65 1.94 -25.05 -30.25
N VAL A 66 1.69 -25.86 -29.22
CA VAL A 66 0.44 -25.85 -28.46
C VAL A 66 0.68 -25.27 -27.08
N GLY A 67 0.04 -24.13 -26.78
CA GLY A 67 0.13 -23.42 -25.50
C GLY A 67 -0.27 -24.31 -24.32
N ALA A 68 0.48 -24.23 -23.21
CA ALA A 68 0.30 -25.11 -22.05
C ALA A 68 -0.80 -24.63 -21.07
N GLY A 69 -1.48 -23.52 -21.37
CA GLY A 69 -2.52 -22.90 -20.55
C GLY A 69 -2.06 -21.59 -19.90
N VAL A 70 -2.65 -21.22 -18.77
CA VAL A 70 -2.26 -20.04 -17.96
C VAL A 70 -1.55 -20.56 -16.72
N ILE A 71 -0.34 -20.05 -16.41
CA ILE A 71 0.43 -20.56 -15.24
C ILE A 71 -0.17 -19.99 -13.96
N TYR A 72 -0.19 -18.67 -13.80
CA TYR A 72 -0.87 -17.96 -12.72
C TYR A 72 -1.14 -16.52 -13.17
N PRO A 73 -2.29 -15.92 -12.81
CA PRO A 73 -2.47 -14.48 -12.94
C PRO A 73 -1.52 -13.74 -11.99
N THR A 74 -0.82 -12.72 -12.48
CA THR A 74 -0.16 -11.72 -11.63
C THR A 74 -1.19 -10.67 -11.21
N ILE A 75 -1.08 -10.17 -9.98
CA ILE A 75 -1.98 -9.13 -9.44
C ILE A 75 -1.15 -7.90 -9.18
N ASP A 76 -1.40 -6.84 -9.95
CA ASP A 76 -0.68 -5.57 -9.84
C ASP A 76 -1.62 -4.49 -9.31
N THR A 77 -1.07 -3.51 -8.59
CA THR A 77 -1.87 -2.42 -8.00
C THR A 77 -1.78 -1.18 -8.89
N ASP A 78 -2.91 -0.66 -9.35
CA ASP A 78 -2.96 0.56 -10.15
C ASP A 78 -2.79 1.79 -9.24
N TYR A 79 -1.59 2.35 -9.17
CA TYR A 79 -1.29 3.51 -8.31
C TYR A 79 -1.78 4.85 -8.86
N ARG A 80 -2.43 4.88 -10.03
CA ARG A 80 -2.95 6.14 -10.58
C ARG A 80 -3.88 6.82 -9.59
N GLN A 81 -3.83 8.15 -9.58
CA GLN A 81 -4.60 8.96 -8.66
C GLN A 81 -6.10 8.87 -8.96
N GLY A 82 -6.89 8.73 -7.88
CA GLY A 82 -8.34 8.89 -7.92
C GLY A 82 -8.76 10.36 -7.93
N ILE A 83 -10.08 10.60 -7.96
CA ILE A 83 -10.61 11.96 -7.91
C ILE A 83 -10.48 12.48 -6.48
N ILE A 84 -9.85 13.64 -6.30
CA ILE A 84 -9.82 14.34 -5.01
C ILE A 84 -11.16 15.06 -4.82
N ARG A 85 -11.79 14.87 -3.66
CA ARG A 85 -13.03 15.53 -3.26
C ARG A 85 -12.79 16.30 -1.97
N ASP A 86 -13.21 17.54 -1.94
CA ASP A 86 -13.20 18.33 -0.71
C ASP A 86 -14.29 17.78 0.24
N THR A 87 -13.96 17.59 1.52
CA THR A 87 -14.83 17.00 2.54
C THR A 87 -15.15 17.95 3.68
N GLU A 88 -14.53 19.13 3.72
CA GLU A 88 -14.66 20.17 4.76
C GLU A 88 -14.17 19.75 6.16
N ASN A 89 -13.79 18.49 6.36
CA ASN A 89 -13.25 18.01 7.63
C ASN A 89 -11.77 18.43 7.80
N PRO A 90 -11.38 19.08 8.91
CA PRO A 90 -10.02 19.63 9.07
C PRO A 90 -8.89 18.59 9.03
N PHE A 91 -9.18 17.35 9.38
CA PHE A 91 -8.20 16.25 9.45
C PHE A 91 -8.23 15.32 8.24
N ASP A 92 -9.13 15.56 7.27
CA ASP A 92 -9.12 14.83 6.01
C ASP A 92 -8.00 15.38 5.12
N LEU A 93 -7.09 14.50 4.72
CA LEU A 93 -5.92 14.82 3.93
C LEU A 93 -5.92 14.03 2.62
N ALA A 94 -5.60 14.70 1.52
CA ALA A 94 -5.35 14.07 0.24
C ALA A 94 -3.98 14.47 -0.27
N ILE A 95 -3.27 13.53 -0.87
CA ILE A 95 -2.02 13.83 -1.57
C ILE A 95 -2.36 14.05 -3.04
N ASP A 96 -1.99 15.19 -3.62
CA ASP A 96 -2.09 15.51 -5.04
C ASP A 96 -0.75 15.21 -5.72
N GLY A 97 -0.68 14.16 -6.55
CA GLY A 97 0.57 13.61 -7.08
C GLY A 97 1.07 12.35 -6.37
N GLU A 98 2.34 11.98 -6.55
CA GLU A 98 2.92 10.72 -6.04
C GLU A 98 3.20 10.77 -4.53
N GLY A 99 3.02 9.64 -3.84
CA GLY A 99 3.43 9.48 -2.43
C GLY A 99 2.45 8.71 -1.56
N PHE A 100 2.83 8.47 -0.31
CA PHE A 100 2.07 7.74 0.69
C PHE A 100 2.25 8.40 2.05
N PHE A 101 1.25 8.25 2.89
CA PHE A 101 1.33 8.58 4.30
C PHE A 101 2.02 7.43 5.04
N PRO A 102 3.13 7.69 5.75
CA PRO A 102 3.70 6.73 6.69
C PRO A 102 2.77 6.62 7.90
N VAL A 103 2.30 5.40 8.17
CA VAL A 103 1.42 5.10 9.29
C VAL A 103 1.98 3.93 10.09
N ARG A 104 1.66 3.92 11.38
CA ARG A 104 2.08 2.87 12.30
C ARG A 104 0.88 2.06 12.73
N THR A 105 1.02 0.74 12.66
CA THR A 105 0.02 -0.20 13.18
C THR A 105 0.00 -0.21 14.70
N ALA A 106 -1.04 -0.79 15.31
CA ALA A 106 -1.09 -0.99 16.77
C ALA A 106 0.09 -1.83 17.30
N ASN A 107 0.68 -2.66 16.43
CA ASN A 107 1.87 -3.46 16.70
C ASN A 107 3.18 -2.70 16.44
N GLY A 108 3.14 -1.37 16.35
CA GLY A 108 4.34 -0.56 16.15
C GLY A 108 5.02 -0.73 14.79
N GLU A 109 4.51 -1.57 13.87
CA GLU A 109 5.12 -1.76 12.56
C GLU A 109 4.77 -0.61 11.62
N GLY A 110 5.78 -0.08 10.92
CA GLY A 110 5.62 0.94 9.89
C GLY A 110 4.94 0.36 8.65
N ARG A 111 3.97 1.09 8.12
CA ARG A 111 3.21 0.81 6.91
C ARG A 111 2.97 2.10 6.16
N TYR A 112 2.58 1.97 4.89
CA TYR A 112 2.28 3.09 4.03
C TYR A 112 0.83 3.02 3.61
N THR A 113 0.16 4.15 3.54
CA THR A 113 -1.22 4.22 3.06
C THR A 113 -1.46 5.44 2.20
N ARG A 114 -2.46 5.36 1.33
CA ARG A 114 -2.99 6.51 0.60
C ARG A 114 -4.30 7.02 1.20
N VAL A 115 -4.81 6.32 2.21
CA VAL A 115 -6.00 6.71 2.95
C VAL A 115 -5.65 7.88 3.85
N GLY A 116 -6.43 8.96 3.78
CA GLY A 116 -6.17 10.18 4.57
C GLY A 116 -7.34 10.65 5.41
N ASN A 117 -8.26 9.76 5.79
CA ASN A 117 -9.36 10.07 6.71
C ASN A 117 -8.89 10.01 8.17
N PHE A 118 -8.04 10.96 8.55
CA PHE A 118 -7.49 11.02 9.90
C PHE A 118 -8.45 11.72 10.87
N GLN A 119 -8.31 11.39 12.15
CA GLN A 119 -9.08 11.93 13.27
C GLN A 119 -8.15 12.00 14.48
N LEU A 120 -8.39 12.94 15.40
CA LEU A 120 -7.68 12.98 16.67
C LEU A 120 -8.32 12.00 17.66
N ASP A 121 -7.51 11.12 18.25
CA ASP A 121 -7.94 10.25 19.33
C ASP A 121 -7.96 10.99 20.70
N SER A 122 -8.44 10.33 21.75
CA SER A 122 -8.47 10.88 23.11
C SER A 122 -7.09 11.09 23.74
N GLN A 123 -6.02 10.61 23.10
CA GLN A 123 -4.63 10.80 23.49
C GLN A 123 -3.93 11.87 22.63
N GLY A 124 -4.67 12.59 21.77
CA GLY A 124 -4.13 13.61 20.89
C GLY A 124 -3.38 13.08 19.66
N LYS A 125 -3.44 11.78 19.36
CA LYS A 125 -2.77 11.20 18.18
C LYS A 125 -3.67 11.30 16.95
N LEU A 126 -3.06 11.53 15.79
CA LEU A 126 -3.75 11.43 14.51
C LEU A 126 -3.88 9.97 14.10
N VAL A 127 -5.10 9.44 14.14
CA VAL A 127 -5.43 8.06 13.76
C VAL A 127 -6.37 8.03 12.57
N ASN A 128 -6.22 7.06 11.66
CA ASN A 128 -7.21 6.85 10.60
C ASN A 128 -8.45 6.10 11.15
N SER A 129 -9.48 5.89 10.32
CA SER A 129 -10.69 5.13 10.72
C SER A 129 -10.42 3.69 11.17
N ASP A 130 -9.30 3.12 10.74
CA ASP A 130 -8.90 1.74 11.03
C ASP A 130 -7.99 1.66 12.27
N GLY A 131 -7.67 2.80 12.90
CA GLY A 131 -6.86 2.90 14.12
C GLY A 131 -5.35 2.98 13.90
N TYR A 132 -4.90 3.17 12.65
CA TYR A 132 -3.48 3.37 12.33
C TYR A 132 -3.06 4.81 12.61
N ILE A 133 -1.92 4.97 13.29
CA ILE A 133 -1.41 6.26 13.73
C ILE A 133 -0.57 6.88 12.60
N LEU A 134 -0.84 8.13 12.23
CA LEU A 134 -0.02 8.88 11.27
C LEU A 134 1.33 9.23 11.91
N GLU A 135 2.42 8.94 11.19
CA GLU A 135 3.75 9.39 11.60
C GLU A 135 3.92 10.87 11.25
N VAL A 136 4.18 11.66 12.28
CA VAL A 136 4.50 13.08 12.15
C VAL A 136 5.90 13.28 12.68
N LYS A 137 6.73 13.94 11.90
CA LYS A 137 8.11 14.22 12.28
C LYS A 137 8.19 15.46 13.15
N ILE A 138 9.17 15.45 14.04
CA ILE A 138 9.44 16.57 14.91
C ILE A 138 10.10 17.68 14.06
N PRO A 139 9.76 18.96 14.27
CA PRO A 139 10.39 20.06 13.56
C PRO A 139 11.92 20.08 13.78
N THR A 140 12.70 20.34 12.73
CA THR A 140 14.18 20.28 12.79
C THR A 140 14.82 21.42 13.59
N ASP A 141 14.05 22.45 13.96
CA ASP A 141 14.45 23.53 14.84
C ASP A 141 14.32 23.19 16.33
N ALA A 142 13.81 22.00 16.67
CA ALA A 142 13.84 21.48 18.03
C ALA A 142 15.27 21.18 18.48
N MET A 143 15.66 21.76 19.61
CA MET A 143 16.95 21.56 20.28
C MET A 143 16.76 20.83 21.61
N ASP A 144 17.83 20.23 22.13
CA ASP A 144 17.85 19.57 23.45
C ASP A 144 16.68 18.60 23.66
N LEU A 145 16.50 17.67 22.71
CA LEU A 145 15.48 16.64 22.78
C LEU A 145 15.75 15.67 23.94
N TYR A 146 14.74 15.42 24.75
CA TYR A 146 14.80 14.56 25.93
C TYR A 146 13.56 13.67 26.01
N VAL A 147 13.75 12.40 26.38
CA VAL A 147 12.63 11.47 26.64
C VAL A 147 12.43 11.33 28.14
N ASP A 148 11.23 11.62 28.61
CA ASP A 148 10.84 11.47 30.01
C ASP A 148 10.52 10.01 30.39
N GLU A 149 10.35 9.74 31.69
CA GLU A 149 9.99 8.41 32.21
C GLU A 149 8.62 7.89 31.72
N THR A 150 7.80 8.77 31.15
CA THR A 150 6.49 8.43 30.56
C THR A 150 6.56 8.22 29.05
N GLY A 151 7.75 8.35 28.45
CA GLY A 151 8.03 8.18 27.04
C GLY A 151 7.73 9.42 26.18
N ASN A 152 7.40 10.58 26.76
CA ASN A 152 7.22 11.80 25.98
C ASN A 152 8.58 12.38 25.59
N ILE A 153 8.66 12.82 24.34
CA ILE A 153 9.80 13.57 23.82
C ILE A 153 9.52 15.04 24.11
N THR A 154 10.27 15.62 25.03
CA THR A 154 10.36 17.05 25.23
C THR A 154 11.53 17.63 24.45
N GLY A 155 11.46 18.91 24.10
CA GLY A 155 12.54 19.63 23.48
C GLY A 155 12.28 21.12 23.49
N PHE A 156 13.30 21.90 23.18
CA PHE A 156 13.23 23.35 23.10
C PHE A 156 13.03 23.79 21.66
N ILE A 157 11.95 24.51 21.38
CA ILE A 157 11.79 25.22 20.10
C ILE A 157 11.95 26.72 20.40
N GLY A 158 13.10 27.29 20.05
CA GLY A 158 13.49 28.64 20.46
C GLY A 158 13.95 28.67 21.92
N GLU A 159 13.24 29.39 22.79
CA GLU A 159 13.53 29.49 24.24
C GLU A 159 12.53 28.73 25.12
N GLU A 160 11.55 28.04 24.53
CA GLU A 160 10.46 27.36 25.27
C GLU A 160 10.59 25.84 25.19
N GLU A 161 10.53 25.17 26.35
CA GLU A 161 10.45 23.72 26.49
C GLU A 161 9.03 23.24 26.15
N ARG A 162 8.91 22.23 25.28
CA ARG A 162 7.64 21.72 24.78
C ARG A 162 7.68 20.21 24.61
N VAL A 163 6.52 19.55 24.76
CA VAL A 163 6.34 18.14 24.38
C VAL A 163 6.12 18.07 22.88
N LEU A 164 7.00 17.38 22.17
CA LEU A 164 7.05 17.31 20.70
C LEU A 164 6.59 15.96 20.15
N GLY A 165 6.45 14.96 21.01
CA GLY A 165 5.92 13.65 20.63
C GLY A 165 5.96 12.68 21.79
N ARG A 166 5.61 11.42 21.52
CA ARG A 166 5.79 10.33 22.46
C ARG A 166 6.42 9.14 21.74
N VAL A 167 7.46 8.57 22.31
CA VAL A 167 8.01 7.30 21.84
C VAL A 167 6.90 6.24 21.99
N VAL A 168 6.75 5.38 20.98
CA VAL A 168 5.84 4.23 20.99
C VAL A 168 6.69 3.00 20.85
N VAL A 169 7.10 2.40 21.96
CA VAL A 169 7.77 1.12 21.94
C VAL A 169 6.68 0.07 21.81
N ASN A 170 6.76 -0.73 20.76
CA ASN A 170 6.12 -2.04 20.78
C ASN A 170 7.13 -3.01 21.37
N ASP A 171 7.19 -3.06 22.69
CA ASP A 171 8.16 -3.87 23.42
C ASP A 171 7.52 -5.18 23.91
N PRO A 172 7.81 -6.33 23.28
CA PRO A 172 7.47 -7.63 23.85
C PRO A 172 8.40 -8.06 25.00
N GLU A 173 9.54 -7.39 25.21
CA GLU A 173 10.61 -7.73 26.18
C GLU A 173 10.56 -6.90 27.47
N GLY A 174 9.83 -5.77 27.48
CA GLY A 174 9.52 -5.00 28.69
C GLY A 174 10.66 -4.11 29.20
N GLU A 175 11.63 -3.77 28.36
CA GLU A 175 12.71 -2.81 28.60
C GLU A 175 12.20 -1.36 28.70
N GLY A 176 11.03 -1.06 28.16
CA GLY A 176 10.40 0.26 28.27
C GLY A 176 10.98 1.27 27.29
N TYR A 177 10.71 2.56 27.52
CA TYR A 177 11.17 3.63 26.64
C TYR A 177 12.61 4.04 27.01
N PRO A 178 13.48 4.38 26.04
CA PRO A 178 14.79 4.94 26.36
C PRO A 178 14.59 6.30 27.03
N VAL A 179 14.91 6.40 28.32
CA VAL A 179 14.83 7.64 29.10
C VAL A 179 16.18 8.34 29.02
N GLY A 180 16.19 9.59 28.56
CA GLY A 180 17.43 10.35 28.43
C GLY A 180 17.46 11.31 27.24
N PRO A 181 18.59 12.02 27.06
CA PRO A 181 18.80 12.83 25.88
C PRO A 181 18.84 11.94 24.63
N ILE A 182 18.21 12.42 23.57
CA ILE A 182 18.13 11.73 22.28
C ILE A 182 18.67 12.65 21.19
N ASP A 183 19.17 12.07 20.11
CA ASP A 183 19.61 12.84 18.95
C ASP A 183 18.52 12.82 17.86
N MET A 184 18.73 13.54 16.77
CA MET A 184 17.80 13.59 15.65
C MET A 184 18.57 13.44 14.33
N ASP A 185 18.01 12.67 13.39
CA ASP A 185 18.60 12.58 12.06
C ASP A 185 18.31 13.82 11.20
N GLU A 186 18.95 13.91 10.03
CA GLU A 186 18.76 14.99 9.03
C GLU A 186 17.30 15.13 8.58
N PHE A 187 16.48 14.12 8.83
CA PHE A 187 15.08 14.08 8.42
C PHE A 187 14.10 14.29 9.57
N GLY A 188 14.54 14.72 10.75
CA GLY A 188 13.64 15.01 11.88
C GLY A 188 13.12 13.78 12.63
N ARG A 189 13.76 12.61 12.45
CA ARG A 189 13.42 11.38 13.16
C ARG A 189 14.29 11.26 14.42
N PRO A 190 13.68 11.02 15.58
CA PRO A 190 14.41 10.85 16.83
C PRO A 190 15.28 9.58 16.80
N LEU A 191 16.52 9.69 17.27
CA LEU A 191 17.51 8.61 17.36
C LEU A 191 17.81 8.30 18.82
N ASP A 192 17.94 7.02 19.13
CA ASP A 192 18.43 6.59 20.44
C ASP A 192 19.96 6.80 20.56
N TRP A 193 20.51 6.47 21.73
CA TRP A 193 21.94 6.58 22.02
C TRP A 193 22.82 5.57 21.25
N ASN A 194 22.21 4.58 20.56
CA ASN A 194 22.86 3.65 19.66
C ASN A 194 22.79 4.08 18.19
N GLY A 195 22.04 5.16 17.88
CA GLY A 195 21.79 5.63 16.53
C GLY A 195 20.63 4.93 15.81
N ASP A 196 19.82 4.16 16.55
CA ASP A 196 18.63 3.51 16.03
C ASP A 196 17.44 4.49 16.03
N ILE A 197 16.61 4.42 14.98
CA ILE A 197 15.43 5.30 14.85
C ILE A 197 14.40 4.90 15.90
N LEU A 198 14.02 5.86 16.75
CA LEU A 198 12.97 5.67 17.72
C LEU A 198 11.60 5.66 17.04
N PRO A 199 10.79 4.60 17.24
CA PRO A 199 9.41 4.62 16.82
C PRO A 199 8.67 5.68 17.65
N THR A 200 8.14 6.70 16.99
CA THR A 200 7.46 7.81 17.65
C THR A 200 6.04 7.94 17.13
N ALA A 201 5.12 8.30 18.02
CA ALA A 201 3.82 8.82 17.66
C ALA A 201 3.76 10.25 18.16
N PHE A 202 3.43 11.14 17.24
CA PHE A 202 3.11 12.49 17.61
C PHE A 202 1.78 12.51 18.37
N ALA A 203 1.75 13.27 19.46
CA ALA A 203 0.56 13.51 20.27
C ALA A 203 0.39 15.02 20.44
N VAL A 204 -0.78 15.53 20.07
CA VAL A 204 -1.17 16.91 20.32
C VAL A 204 -1.21 17.15 21.84
N PRO A 205 -0.50 18.17 22.36
CA PRO A 205 -0.51 18.50 23.79
C PRO A 205 -1.90 18.84 24.35
N GLU A 206 -2.15 18.52 25.62
CA GLU A 206 -3.38 18.93 26.31
C GLU A 206 -3.49 20.46 26.37
N GLY A 207 -4.66 21.01 26.00
CA GLY A 207 -4.89 22.46 25.94
C GLY A 207 -4.68 23.09 24.54
N ALA A 208 -4.31 22.30 23.53
CA ALA A 208 -4.27 22.77 22.15
C ALA A 208 -5.68 23.01 21.59
N GLU A 209 -5.92 24.24 21.14
CA GLU A 209 -7.12 24.66 20.43
C GLU A 209 -6.82 24.89 18.92
N ASP A 210 -7.83 24.78 18.06
CA ASP A 210 -7.71 25.09 16.62
C ASP A 210 -6.53 24.37 15.91
N VAL A 211 -6.51 23.05 16.01
CA VAL A 211 -5.51 22.22 15.31
C VAL A 211 -5.74 22.30 13.81
N GLN A 212 -4.74 22.79 13.08
CA GLN A 212 -4.76 22.99 11.64
C GLN A 212 -3.53 22.40 10.98
N ILE A 213 -3.75 21.82 9.80
CA ILE A 213 -2.70 21.27 8.94
C ILE A 213 -2.54 22.21 7.75
N SER A 214 -1.31 22.59 7.42
CA SER A 214 -0.99 23.38 6.24
C SER A 214 -0.81 22.51 5.00
N THR A 215 -0.83 23.11 3.80
CA THR A 215 -0.54 22.42 2.53
C THR A 215 0.90 21.90 2.43
N GLU A 216 1.79 22.35 3.30
CA GLU A 216 3.18 21.92 3.41
C GLU A 216 3.34 20.80 4.46
N GLY A 217 2.22 20.26 4.97
CA GLY A 217 2.20 19.21 5.98
C GLY A 217 2.51 19.69 7.40
N VAL A 218 2.64 21.00 7.61
CA VAL A 218 2.94 21.54 8.94
C VAL A 218 1.67 21.51 9.79
N LEU A 219 1.74 20.77 10.89
CA LEU A 219 0.70 20.72 11.91
C LEU A 219 0.94 21.85 12.90
N SER A 220 -0.07 22.69 13.09
CA SER A 220 -0.04 23.82 14.02
C SER A 220 -1.28 23.83 14.88
N ALA A 221 -1.16 24.26 16.13
CA ALA A 221 -2.30 24.48 17.01
C ALA A 221 -2.08 25.74 17.83
N THR A 222 -3.16 26.28 18.39
CA THR A 222 -3.12 27.41 19.31
C THR A 222 -3.02 26.88 20.73
N ILE A 223 -1.90 27.14 21.41
CA ILE A 223 -1.66 26.78 22.81
C ILE A 223 -1.42 28.08 23.57
N ASP A 224 -2.14 28.29 24.68
CA ASP A 224 -2.06 29.49 25.51
C ASP A 224 -2.25 30.80 24.73
N GLY A 225 -3.12 30.78 23.70
CA GLY A 225 -3.43 31.93 22.85
C GLY A 225 -2.38 32.26 21.79
N SER A 226 -1.30 31.47 21.67
CA SER A 226 -0.28 31.61 20.63
C SER A 226 -0.32 30.43 19.66
N ARG A 227 -0.22 30.69 18.36
CA ARG A 227 -0.15 29.64 17.34
C ARG A 227 1.25 29.04 17.30
N GLN A 228 1.34 27.75 17.53
CA GLN A 228 2.60 27.01 17.61
C GLN A 228 2.61 25.87 16.59
N THR A 229 3.78 25.59 16.02
CA THR A 229 4.01 24.42 15.18
C THR A 229 4.26 23.22 16.07
N LEU A 230 3.51 22.15 15.86
CA LEU A 230 3.62 20.92 16.64
C LEU A 230 4.46 19.85 15.94
N GLY A 231 4.40 19.80 14.60
CA GLY A 231 5.12 18.79 13.83
C GLY A 231 4.91 18.95 12.34
N GLN A 232 5.55 18.09 11.56
CA GLN A 232 5.40 18.05 10.11
C GLN A 232 5.07 16.65 9.61
N ILE A 233 3.98 16.54 8.86
CA ILE A 233 3.60 15.32 8.14
C ILE A 233 4.48 15.23 6.91
N ASN A 234 5.23 14.15 6.81
CA ASN A 234 6.00 13.83 5.63
C ASN A 234 5.28 12.86 4.74
N ILE A 235 5.63 12.90 3.46
CA ILE A 235 5.14 11.99 2.45
C ILE A 235 6.32 11.14 2.02
N VAL A 236 6.02 9.87 1.79
CA VAL A 236 6.98 8.86 1.34
C VAL A 236 6.66 8.50 -0.09
N THR A 237 7.64 8.48 -0.98
CA THR A 237 7.50 7.88 -2.29
C THR A 237 8.59 6.83 -2.52
N PHE A 238 8.38 6.01 -3.55
CA PHE A 238 9.29 4.92 -3.89
C PHE A 238 9.70 5.07 -5.35
N ALA A 239 10.94 4.67 -5.66
CA ALA A 239 11.41 4.62 -7.04
C ALA A 239 10.52 3.68 -7.88
N ASN A 240 10.09 2.57 -7.29
CA ASN A 240 9.19 1.59 -7.90
C ASN A 240 8.01 1.23 -6.97
N PRO A 241 6.86 1.92 -7.07
CA PRO A 241 5.66 1.61 -6.30
C PRO A 241 5.10 0.21 -6.56
N GLU A 242 5.33 -0.39 -7.75
CA GLU A 242 4.89 -1.76 -8.06
C GLU A 242 5.60 -2.82 -7.20
N GLY A 243 6.73 -2.47 -6.57
CA GLY A 243 7.41 -3.33 -5.61
C GLY A 243 6.73 -3.40 -4.24
N LEU A 244 5.78 -2.50 -3.95
CA LEU A 244 5.07 -2.48 -2.68
C LEU A 244 4.10 -3.65 -2.58
N VAL A 245 4.10 -4.30 -1.43
CA VAL A 245 3.19 -5.40 -1.13
C VAL A 245 2.04 -4.89 -0.28
N ARG A 246 0.82 -5.28 -0.64
CA ARG A 246 -0.40 -4.91 0.08
C ARG A 246 -0.56 -5.80 1.32
N ASP A 247 -0.82 -5.19 2.48
CA ASP A 247 -0.96 -5.89 3.77
C ASP A 247 -2.42 -5.95 4.28
N GLY A 248 -3.39 -5.78 3.39
CA GLY A 248 -4.80 -5.57 3.78
C GLY A 248 -5.10 -4.09 4.06
N ASP A 249 -6.36 -3.74 4.31
CA ASP A 249 -6.81 -2.42 4.82
C ASP A 249 -6.23 -1.16 4.15
N ASN A 250 -5.87 -1.26 2.86
CA ASN A 250 -5.17 -0.20 2.10
C ASN A 250 -3.80 0.19 2.68
N LEU A 251 -3.19 -0.73 3.41
CA LEU A 251 -1.82 -0.68 3.86
C LEU A 251 -0.88 -1.35 2.85
N TYR A 252 0.30 -0.79 2.76
CA TYR A 252 1.41 -1.26 1.94
C TYR A 252 2.64 -1.37 2.82
N PHE A 253 3.49 -2.35 2.55
CA PHE A 253 4.84 -2.38 3.10
C PHE A 253 5.84 -2.53 1.95
N ALA A 254 7.01 -1.95 2.16
CA ALA A 254 8.16 -2.15 1.29
C ALA A 254 8.93 -3.37 1.82
N PRO A 255 9.05 -4.47 1.05
CA PRO A 255 9.88 -5.60 1.46
C PRO A 255 11.37 -5.19 1.48
N ASP A 256 12.11 -5.61 2.51
CA ASP A 256 13.54 -5.31 2.73
C ASP A 256 14.49 -5.81 1.61
N ALA A 257 13.96 -6.50 0.60
CA ALA A 257 14.73 -6.95 -0.54
C ALA A 257 15.19 -5.76 -1.38
N ALA A 258 16.44 -5.35 -1.17
CA ALA A 258 17.11 -4.28 -1.91
C ALA A 258 16.85 -4.39 -3.43
N GLY A 259 16.28 -3.31 -3.99
CA GLY A 259 16.01 -3.18 -5.43
C GLY A 259 14.60 -3.54 -5.90
N VAL A 260 13.71 -4.04 -5.04
CA VAL A 260 12.31 -4.32 -5.44
C VAL A 260 11.48 -3.03 -5.46
N THR A 261 11.46 -2.29 -4.37
CA THR A 261 10.81 -0.97 -4.26
C THR A 261 11.75 0.20 -4.56
N GLY A 262 13.06 -0.05 -4.46
CA GLY A 262 14.06 1.01 -4.31
C GLY A 262 14.06 1.59 -2.90
N ASP A 263 14.88 2.62 -2.70
CA ASP A 263 15.00 3.32 -1.43
C ASP A 263 13.74 4.15 -1.13
N GLU A 264 13.47 4.31 0.16
CA GLU A 264 12.39 5.14 0.66
C GLU A 264 12.76 6.62 0.50
N LEU A 265 12.03 7.33 -0.38
CA LEU A 265 12.22 8.77 -0.59
C LEU A 265 11.25 9.55 0.29
N VAL A 266 11.74 10.02 1.42
CA VAL A 266 10.95 10.77 2.40
C VAL A 266 11.20 12.26 2.24
N GLY A 267 10.13 13.05 2.22
CA GLY A 267 10.26 14.51 2.21
C GLY A 267 8.97 15.21 2.57
N THR A 268 9.02 16.54 2.52
CA THR A 268 7.86 17.38 2.80
C THR A 268 6.94 17.42 1.58
N PRO A 269 5.62 17.57 1.76
CA PRO A 269 4.69 17.66 0.64
C PRO A 269 5.07 18.72 -0.39
N GLY A 270 5.16 18.33 -1.66
CA GLY A 270 5.55 19.22 -2.77
C GLY A 270 7.04 19.50 -2.91
N SER A 271 7.89 18.95 -2.03
CA SER A 271 9.35 19.07 -2.17
C SER A 271 9.91 18.15 -3.26
N GLN A 272 11.14 18.43 -3.69
CA GLN A 272 11.88 17.58 -4.62
C GLN A 272 12.93 16.77 -3.86
N VAL A 273 12.87 15.44 -3.99
CA VAL A 273 13.81 14.48 -3.38
C VAL A 273 14.34 13.58 -4.48
N GLU A 274 15.67 13.49 -4.62
CA GLU A 274 16.36 12.65 -5.61
C GLU A 274 15.73 12.69 -7.01
N GLU A 275 15.59 13.91 -7.54
CA GLU A 275 14.99 14.24 -8.84
C GLU A 275 13.47 14.06 -8.98
N ARG A 276 12.78 13.45 -8.00
CA ARG A 276 11.31 13.30 -8.01
C ARG A 276 10.62 14.41 -7.22
N THR A 277 9.50 14.91 -7.75
CA THR A 277 8.64 15.83 -7.01
C THR A 277 7.62 15.03 -6.21
N LEU A 278 7.65 15.17 -4.89
CA LEU A 278 6.64 14.60 -4.01
C LEU A 278 5.28 15.28 -4.23
N GLY A 279 4.22 14.52 -4.00
CA GLY A 279 2.85 15.04 -4.06
C GLY A 279 2.63 16.17 -3.07
N LYS A 280 1.74 17.10 -3.43
CA LYS A 280 1.34 18.22 -2.57
C LYS A 280 0.22 17.78 -1.63
N LEU A 281 0.17 18.34 -0.43
CA LEU A 281 -0.92 18.05 0.49
C LEU A 281 -2.11 18.96 0.20
N ARG A 282 -3.29 18.37 0.06
CA ARG A 282 -4.58 19.05 0.05
C ARG A 282 -5.28 18.74 1.36
N THR A 283 -5.55 19.79 2.12
CA THR A 283 -6.26 19.71 3.38
C THR A 283 -7.77 19.72 3.12
N GLN A 284 -8.53 19.24 4.09
CA GLN A 284 -9.99 19.16 4.01
C GLN A 284 -10.49 18.41 2.77
N SER A 285 -9.72 17.41 2.35
CA SER A 285 -9.92 16.70 1.08
C SER A 285 -9.60 15.23 1.25
N LEU A 286 -10.32 14.36 0.54
CA LEU A 286 -9.99 12.94 0.44
C LEU A 286 -9.80 12.53 -1.02
N GLU A 287 -8.79 11.69 -1.26
CA GLU A 287 -8.66 10.99 -2.53
C GLU A 287 -9.72 9.87 -2.59
N GLY A 288 -10.53 9.83 -3.64
CA GLY A 288 -11.45 8.73 -3.89
C GLY A 288 -10.76 7.50 -4.47
N SER A 289 -11.47 6.37 -4.49
CA SER A 289 -11.03 5.18 -5.21
C SER A 289 -10.80 5.47 -6.70
N ASN A 290 -9.77 4.87 -7.29
CA ASN A 290 -9.53 4.95 -8.73
C ASN A 290 -10.29 3.87 -9.54
N VAL A 291 -11.18 3.12 -8.88
CA VAL A 291 -12.03 2.10 -9.52
C VAL A 291 -13.12 2.77 -10.35
N ASN A 292 -13.22 2.39 -11.63
CA ASN A 292 -14.34 2.75 -12.48
C ASN A 292 -15.38 1.62 -12.50
N LEU A 293 -16.53 1.85 -11.86
CA LEU A 293 -17.59 0.84 -11.73
C LEU A 293 -18.13 0.35 -13.08
N ALA A 294 -18.28 1.24 -14.07
CA ALA A 294 -18.81 0.86 -15.38
C ALA A 294 -17.84 -0.07 -16.12
N SER A 295 -16.54 0.23 -16.08
CA SER A 295 -15.50 -0.63 -16.65
C SER A 295 -15.42 -1.96 -15.89
N ALA A 296 -15.43 -1.93 -14.55
CA ALA A 296 -15.35 -3.12 -13.72
C ALA A 296 -16.53 -4.08 -13.94
N MET A 297 -17.76 -3.56 -14.08
CA MET A 297 -18.93 -4.38 -14.41
C MET A 297 -18.81 -5.02 -15.79
N THR A 298 -18.30 -4.28 -16.77
CA THR A 298 -18.11 -4.80 -18.13
C THR A 298 -17.06 -5.92 -18.14
N GLU A 299 -15.96 -5.72 -17.43
CA GLU A 299 -14.90 -6.71 -17.27
C GLU A 299 -15.41 -7.95 -16.51
N MET A 300 -16.19 -7.76 -15.44
CA MET A 300 -16.81 -8.86 -14.70
C MET A 300 -17.72 -9.70 -15.61
N ILE A 301 -18.54 -9.07 -16.46
CA ILE A 301 -19.38 -9.81 -17.43
C ILE A 301 -18.52 -10.62 -18.40
N GLN A 302 -17.39 -10.07 -18.87
CA GLN A 302 -16.48 -10.79 -19.76
C GLN A 302 -15.84 -12.00 -19.06
N VAL A 303 -15.33 -11.82 -17.84
CA VAL A 303 -14.72 -12.89 -17.05
C VAL A 303 -15.76 -13.96 -16.69
N GLN A 304 -16.98 -13.58 -16.29
CA GLN A 304 -18.08 -14.51 -16.02
C GLN A 304 -18.45 -15.34 -17.26
N ARG A 305 -18.54 -14.72 -18.44
CA ARG A 305 -18.79 -15.45 -19.71
C ARG A 305 -17.67 -16.41 -20.02
N ALA A 306 -16.41 -16.00 -19.84
CA ALA A 306 -15.25 -16.83 -20.09
C ALA A 306 -15.18 -18.02 -19.10
N TYR A 307 -15.54 -17.80 -17.84
CA TYR A 307 -15.72 -18.86 -16.83
C TYR A 307 -16.79 -19.87 -17.23
N GLN A 308 -17.97 -19.39 -17.63
CA GLN A 308 -19.06 -20.27 -18.09
C GLN A 308 -18.67 -21.08 -19.33
N LEU A 309 -17.91 -20.49 -20.26
CA LEU A 309 -17.41 -21.19 -21.44
C LEU A 309 -16.42 -22.30 -21.06
N ASN A 310 -15.45 -22.00 -20.19
CA ASN A 310 -14.47 -22.99 -19.74
C ASN A 310 -15.12 -24.12 -18.93
N ALA A 311 -16.08 -23.81 -18.06
CA ALA A 311 -16.84 -24.82 -17.33
C ALA A 311 -17.62 -25.75 -18.28
N ARG A 312 -18.23 -25.21 -19.34
CA ARG A 312 -18.90 -26.01 -20.38
C ARG A 312 -17.90 -26.93 -21.10
N MET A 313 -16.69 -26.46 -21.42
CA MET A 313 -15.65 -27.29 -22.03
C MET A 313 -15.27 -28.49 -21.15
N ILE A 314 -15.17 -28.29 -19.83
CA ILE A 314 -14.91 -29.38 -18.88
C ILE A 314 -16.04 -30.41 -18.94
N THR A 315 -17.30 -29.96 -18.84
CA THR A 315 -18.46 -30.87 -18.89
C THR A 315 -18.59 -31.64 -20.21
N ASN A 316 -18.32 -31.00 -21.34
CA ASN A 316 -18.30 -31.66 -22.65
C ASN A 316 -17.16 -32.69 -22.73
N GLY A 317 -15.99 -32.36 -22.17
CA GLY A 317 -14.88 -33.30 -22.05
C GLY A 317 -15.27 -34.54 -21.27
N ASP A 318 -15.91 -34.38 -20.11
CA ASP A 318 -16.38 -35.49 -19.27
C ASP A 318 -17.43 -36.36 -19.99
N GLN A 319 -18.34 -35.75 -20.75
CA GLN A 319 -19.30 -36.48 -21.58
C GLN A 319 -18.61 -37.32 -22.66
N MET A 320 -17.60 -36.76 -23.34
CA MET A 320 -16.81 -37.50 -24.33
C MET A 320 -16.05 -38.67 -23.70
N TRP A 321 -15.49 -38.48 -22.51
CA TRP A 321 -14.85 -39.54 -21.74
C TRP A 321 -15.83 -40.66 -21.35
N SER A 322 -17.02 -40.29 -20.88
CA SER A 322 -18.08 -41.25 -20.53
C SER A 322 -18.49 -42.08 -21.75
N MET A 323 -18.69 -41.42 -22.90
CA MET A 323 -19.00 -42.08 -24.17
C MET A 323 -17.88 -43.04 -24.60
N ALA A 324 -16.62 -42.60 -24.55
CA ALA A 324 -15.46 -43.44 -24.88
C ALA A 324 -15.35 -44.67 -23.97
N ASN A 325 -15.62 -44.53 -22.66
CA ASN A 325 -15.63 -45.66 -21.74
C ASN A 325 -16.79 -46.62 -21.98
N SER A 326 -17.95 -46.11 -22.41
CA SER A 326 -19.11 -46.94 -22.74
C SER A 326 -18.88 -47.79 -23.99
N LEU A 327 -18.05 -47.32 -24.93
CA LEU A 327 -17.64 -48.06 -26.13
C LEU A 327 -16.63 -49.18 -25.86
N ARG A 328 -16.01 -49.21 -24.66
CA ARG A 328 -15.04 -50.24 -24.26
C ARG A 328 -15.69 -51.44 -23.54
N ARG A 329 -17.00 -51.43 -23.34
CA ARG A 329 -17.77 -52.54 -22.77
C ARG A 329 -18.41 -53.40 -23.85
#